data_AF-A0A1V5C2Q6-F1
#
_entry.id   AF-A0A1V5C2Q6-F1
#
_cell.length_a   1.000
_cell.length_b   1.000
_cell.length_c   1.000
_cell.angle_alpha   90.00
_cell.angle_beta   90.00
_cell.angle_gamma   90.00
#
_symmetry.space_group_name_H-M   'P 1'
#
loop_
_entity.id
_entity.type
_entity.pdbx_description
1 polymer ?
#
loop_
_entity_poly.entity_id
_entity_poly.type
_entity_poly.pdbx_seq_one_letter_code
_entity_poly.pdbx_strand_id
1 'polypeptide(L)'
;MLPESLLDDDAAREAILTAYGLSENFHINGYENWLPCHNHCNQSKSNRPPAFVPGNKAILDGLAGRATRAVSIANSVTSNVAKDKVFKTIFAALEQRTLSLRDLDDLLSAFVEDPAGAGVSADVIILDSGYWIPRDEIVREGLCRCERNHCADQDKKVYCYFQKSLSSWVIAKGLFWRCYDEVVLCPRCSGQHKRGHVGREGVCGRPYLCQETQSD
;
A
#
# COMPACT_ATOMS: atom_id res chain seq x y z
N MET A 1 -24.87 7.62 13.26
CA MET A 1 -24.03 6.41 13.18
C MET A 1 -24.79 5.21 13.71
N LEU A 2 -24.81 4.10 13.00
CA LEU A 2 -25.41 2.85 13.47
C LEU A 2 -24.58 2.26 14.63
N PRO A 3 -25.19 1.76 15.73
CA PRO A 3 -24.45 1.24 16.88
C PRO A 3 -23.81 -0.13 16.62
N GLU A 4 -22.74 -0.44 17.35
CA GLU A 4 -22.05 -1.75 17.29
C GLU A 4 -22.90 -2.92 17.76
N SER A 5 -23.92 -2.68 18.59
CA SER A 5 -24.87 -3.71 19.04
C SER A 5 -25.60 -4.43 17.91
N LEU A 6 -25.64 -3.83 16.70
CA LEU A 6 -26.18 -4.47 15.50
C LEU A 6 -25.25 -5.57 14.94
N LEU A 7 -23.99 -5.67 15.40
CA LEU A 7 -23.10 -6.76 15.01
C LEU A 7 -23.51 -8.09 15.67
N ASP A 8 -24.23 -8.03 16.79
CA ASP A 8 -24.68 -9.20 17.56
C ASP A 8 -26.11 -9.65 17.18
N ASP A 9 -26.81 -8.87 16.34
CA ASP A 9 -28.20 -9.12 15.92
C ASP A 9 -28.34 -8.91 14.41
N ASP A 10 -28.11 -10.00 13.67
CA ASP A 10 -28.17 -10.00 12.20
C ASP A 10 -29.53 -9.57 11.65
N ALA A 11 -30.62 -9.93 12.33
CA ALA A 11 -31.97 -9.58 11.90
C ALA A 11 -32.23 -8.08 12.06
N ALA A 12 -31.85 -7.50 13.21
CA ALA A 12 -31.94 -6.05 13.42
C ALA A 12 -31.00 -5.28 12.47
N ARG A 13 -29.82 -5.84 12.19
CA ARG A 13 -28.87 -5.28 11.21
C ARG A 13 -29.46 -5.25 9.81
N GLU A 14 -29.99 -6.35 9.33
CA GLU A 14 -30.60 -6.43 8.00
C GLU A 14 -31.76 -5.43 7.89
N ALA A 15 -32.65 -5.41 8.88
CA ALA A 15 -33.79 -4.49 8.90
C ALA A 15 -33.36 -3.02 8.82
N ILE A 16 -32.31 -2.61 9.53
CA ILE A 16 -31.84 -1.22 9.50
C ILE A 16 -31.08 -0.88 8.22
N LEU A 17 -30.28 -1.81 7.68
CA LEU A 17 -29.61 -1.60 6.39
C LEU A 17 -30.66 -1.42 5.28
N THR A 18 -31.72 -2.24 5.26
CA THR A 18 -32.83 -2.11 4.32
C THR A 18 -33.59 -0.79 4.52
N ALA A 19 -33.95 -0.44 5.76
CA ALA A 19 -34.67 0.79 6.06
C ALA A 19 -33.92 2.04 5.62
N TYR A 20 -32.58 2.03 5.75
CA TYR A 20 -31.70 3.10 5.29
C TYR A 20 -31.19 2.91 3.87
N GLY A 21 -31.63 1.91 3.11
CA GLY A 21 -31.16 1.65 1.74
C GLY A 21 -29.65 1.59 1.61
N LEU A 22 -28.98 0.98 2.60
CA LEU A 22 -27.52 0.81 2.63
C LEU A 22 -27.13 -0.47 1.89
N SER A 23 -25.89 -0.51 1.38
CA SER A 23 -25.34 -1.70 0.72
C SER A 23 -25.19 -2.86 1.70
N GLU A 24 -25.33 -4.10 1.21
CA GLU A 24 -24.98 -5.32 1.96
C GLU A 24 -23.51 -5.33 2.41
N ASN A 25 -22.64 -4.61 1.71
CA ASN A 25 -21.23 -4.45 2.07
C ASN A 25 -20.97 -3.30 3.05
N PHE A 26 -22.00 -2.73 3.67
CA PHE A 26 -21.84 -1.65 4.65
C PHE A 26 -21.24 -2.19 5.94
N HIS A 27 -20.10 -1.63 6.37
CA HIS A 27 -19.47 -2.02 7.62
C HIS A 27 -19.86 -1.04 8.74
N ILE A 28 -20.45 -1.58 9.82
CA ILE A 28 -20.80 -0.77 11.01
C ILE A 28 -19.56 -0.09 11.59
N ASN A 29 -18.41 -0.76 11.58
CA ASN A 29 -17.14 -0.20 12.04
C ASN A 29 -16.31 0.41 10.90
N GLY A 30 -16.94 0.69 9.76
CA GLY A 30 -16.33 1.34 8.60
C GLY A 30 -16.42 2.87 8.64
N TYR A 31 -15.60 3.50 7.81
CA TYR A 31 -15.57 4.97 7.66
C TYR A 31 -16.89 5.52 7.09
N GLU A 32 -17.66 4.69 6.40
CA GLU A 32 -19.02 4.98 5.92
C GLU A 32 -20.03 5.17 7.06
N ASN A 33 -19.70 4.79 8.28
CA ASN A 33 -20.53 4.97 9.47
C ASN A 33 -19.95 6.03 10.43
N TRP A 34 -18.64 6.32 10.36
CA TRP A 34 -17.93 7.16 11.33
C TRP A 34 -18.22 8.67 11.22
N LEU A 35 -18.53 9.31 12.35
CA LEU A 35 -18.86 10.73 12.46
C LEU A 35 -18.29 11.29 13.77
N PRO A 36 -17.63 12.45 13.75
CA PRO A 36 -17.26 13.15 14.99
C PRO A 36 -18.51 13.53 15.76
N CYS A 37 -18.51 13.27 17.06
CA CYS A 37 -19.63 13.55 17.94
C CYS A 37 -19.12 14.07 19.28
N HIS A 38 -19.88 14.97 19.91
CA HIS A 38 -19.62 15.35 21.30
C HIS A 38 -19.83 14.15 22.22
N ASN A 39 -19.03 14.03 23.28
CA ASN A 39 -19.13 12.94 24.25
C ASN A 39 -20.56 12.77 24.80
N HIS A 40 -21.23 13.86 25.17
CA HIS A 40 -22.61 13.82 25.69
C HIS A 40 -23.62 13.29 24.67
N CYS A 41 -23.53 13.73 23.41
CA CYS A 41 -24.41 13.27 22.34
C CYS A 41 -24.18 11.78 22.01
N ASN A 42 -22.93 11.33 22.00
CA ASN A 42 -22.60 9.93 21.75
C ASN A 42 -23.10 9.01 22.88
N GLN A 43 -22.98 9.45 24.14
CA GLN A 43 -23.51 8.72 25.29
C GLN A 43 -25.04 8.65 25.28
N SER A 44 -25.71 9.77 25.02
CA SER A 44 -27.18 9.86 24.97
C SER A 44 -27.78 8.97 23.89
N LYS A 45 -27.11 8.89 22.73
CA LYS A 45 -27.49 7.99 21.64
C LYS A 45 -27.53 6.51 22.06
N SER A 46 -26.66 6.10 23.00
CA SER A 46 -26.58 4.73 23.51
C SER A 46 -26.41 3.67 22.39
N ASN A 47 -26.66 2.41 22.73
CA ASN A 47 -26.59 1.25 21.83
C ASN A 47 -27.92 0.98 21.10
N ARG A 48 -28.82 1.97 21.07
CA ARG A 48 -30.14 1.81 20.43
C ARG A 48 -30.03 2.14 18.94
N PRO A 49 -30.47 1.24 18.05
CA PRO A 49 -30.56 1.56 16.63
C PRO A 49 -31.50 2.77 16.43
N PRO A 50 -31.09 3.78 15.65
CA PRO A 50 -31.95 4.93 15.40
C PRO A 50 -33.13 4.53 14.51
N ALA A 51 -34.30 5.11 14.76
CA ALA A 51 -35.40 5.04 13.80
C ALA A 51 -34.99 5.73 12.48
N PHE A 52 -35.59 5.29 11.37
CA PHE A 52 -35.35 5.92 10.08
C PHE A 52 -35.70 7.41 10.13
N VAL A 53 -34.73 8.25 9.80
CA VAL A 53 -34.88 9.70 9.69
C VAL A 53 -34.13 10.14 8.43
N PRO A 54 -34.77 10.90 7.52
CA PRO A 54 -34.15 11.34 6.26
C PRO A 54 -32.81 12.07 6.47
N GLY A 55 -32.69 12.87 7.53
CA GLY A 55 -31.43 13.54 7.88
C GLY A 55 -30.29 12.55 8.16
N ASN A 56 -30.56 11.47 8.89
CA ASN A 56 -29.55 10.43 9.17
C ASN A 56 -29.14 9.69 7.90
N LYS A 57 -30.08 9.44 6.99
CA LYS A 57 -29.80 8.84 5.67
C LYS A 57 -28.87 9.72 4.85
N ALA A 58 -29.17 11.02 4.74
CA ALA A 58 -28.34 11.97 4.01
C ALA A 58 -26.90 12.05 4.59
N ILE A 59 -26.75 11.96 5.91
CA ILE A 59 -25.44 11.89 6.55
C ILE A 59 -24.70 10.61 6.16
N LEU A 60 -25.35 9.45 6.26
CA LEU A 60 -24.76 8.15 5.91
C LEU A 60 -24.32 8.10 4.44
N ASP A 61 -25.11 8.66 3.53
CA ASP A 61 -24.73 8.77 2.11
C ASP A 61 -23.50 9.66 1.90
N GLY A 62 -23.45 10.79 2.61
CA GLY A 62 -22.29 11.67 2.60
C GLY A 62 -21.03 11.01 3.16
N LEU A 63 -21.16 10.17 4.19
CA LEU A 63 -20.04 9.40 4.75
C LEU A 63 -19.59 8.30 3.79
N ALA A 64 -20.52 7.54 3.21
CA ALA A 64 -20.22 6.51 2.22
C ALA A 64 -19.44 7.09 1.02
N GLY A 65 -19.84 8.27 0.52
CA GLY A 65 -19.12 8.96 -0.56
C GLY A 65 -17.69 9.40 -0.19
N ARG A 66 -17.36 9.51 1.10
CA ARG A 66 -16.03 9.92 1.59
C ARG A 66 -15.19 8.76 2.14
N ALA A 67 -15.80 7.60 2.38
CA ALA A 67 -15.18 6.45 3.03
C ALA A 67 -13.87 6.03 2.35
N THR A 68 -13.86 5.89 1.02
CA THR A 68 -12.65 5.51 0.24
C THR A 68 -11.48 6.46 0.48
N ARG A 69 -11.75 7.77 0.52
CA ARG A 69 -10.72 8.77 0.79
C ARG A 69 -10.22 8.69 2.24
N ALA A 70 -11.13 8.50 3.19
CA ALA A 70 -10.78 8.33 4.60
C ALA A 70 -9.90 7.10 4.83
N VAL A 71 -10.24 5.96 4.21
CA VAL A 71 -9.42 4.73 4.22
C VAL A 71 -8.02 5.00 3.67
N SER A 72 -7.93 5.68 2.52
CA SER A 72 -6.63 6.01 1.90
C SER A 72 -5.74 6.86 2.83
N ILE A 73 -6.33 7.89 3.45
CA ILE A 73 -5.63 8.74 4.42
C ILE A 73 -5.21 7.93 5.65
N ALA A 74 -6.11 7.13 6.22
CA ALA A 74 -5.82 6.32 7.40
C ALA A 74 -4.69 5.31 7.13
N ASN A 75 -4.71 4.64 5.96
CA ASN A 75 -3.65 3.73 5.54
C ASN A 75 -2.32 4.47 5.37
N SER A 76 -2.33 5.67 4.77
CA SER A 76 -1.14 6.50 4.64
C SER A 76 -0.55 6.88 6.00
N VAL A 77 -1.38 7.35 6.93
CA VAL A 77 -0.95 7.68 8.29
C VAL A 77 -0.39 6.44 9.00
N THR A 78 -1.12 5.32 8.96
CA THR A 78 -0.71 4.07 9.61
C THR A 78 0.62 3.55 9.05
N SER A 79 0.81 3.62 7.73
CA SER A 79 2.06 3.22 7.07
C SER A 79 3.27 4.08 7.45
N ASN A 80 3.03 5.30 7.94
CA ASN A 80 4.09 6.24 8.33
C ASN A 80 4.37 6.23 9.84
N VAL A 81 3.57 5.57 10.68
CA VAL A 81 3.76 5.55 12.15
C VAL A 81 5.17 5.10 12.55
N ALA A 82 5.70 4.07 11.91
CA ALA A 82 7.06 3.58 12.20
C ALA A 82 8.14 4.63 11.86
N LYS A 83 8.00 5.31 10.70
CA LYS A 83 8.89 6.38 10.27
C LYS A 83 8.80 7.58 11.21
N ASP A 84 7.59 7.98 11.57
CA ASP A 84 7.33 9.10 12.48
C ASP A 84 7.93 8.84 13.87
N LYS A 85 7.91 7.59 14.35
CA LYS A 85 8.55 7.24 15.63
C LYS A 85 10.07 7.44 15.58
N VAL A 86 10.71 7.05 14.49
CA VAL A 86 12.15 7.27 14.28
C VAL A 86 12.44 8.77 14.19
N PHE A 87 11.69 9.51 13.37
CA PHE A 87 11.87 10.95 13.23
C PHE A 87 11.67 11.71 14.54
N LYS A 88 10.65 11.35 15.33
CA LYS A 88 10.45 11.92 16.67
C LYS A 88 11.66 11.72 17.58
N THR A 89 12.29 10.55 17.50
CA THR A 89 13.50 10.25 18.29
C THR A 89 14.68 11.11 17.83
N ILE A 90 14.88 11.25 16.52
CA ILE A 90 15.92 12.12 15.95
C ILE A 90 15.69 13.59 16.33
N PHE A 91 14.45 14.08 16.21
CA PHE A 91 14.11 15.45 16.58
C PHE A 91 14.29 15.72 18.08
N ALA A 92 13.89 14.78 18.94
CA ALA A 92 14.14 14.90 20.38
C ALA A 92 15.64 14.97 20.70
N ALA A 93 16.48 14.16 20.02
CA ALA A 93 17.93 14.19 20.18
C ALA A 93 18.55 15.52 19.70
N LEU A 94 18.04 16.09 18.61
CA LEU A 94 18.44 17.41 18.12
C LEU A 94 18.05 18.53 19.10
N GLU A 95 16.82 18.50 19.62
CA GLU A 95 16.32 19.46 20.61
C GLU A 95 17.15 19.43 21.91
N GLN A 96 17.49 18.21 22.37
CA GLN A 96 18.33 18.00 23.54
C GLN A 96 19.81 18.24 23.29
N ARG A 97 20.22 18.51 22.03
CA ARG A 97 21.60 18.71 21.58
C ARG A 97 22.51 17.50 21.87
N THR A 98 21.94 16.31 22.00
CA THR A 98 22.70 15.05 22.08
C THR A 98 23.16 14.59 20.69
N LEU A 99 22.55 15.16 19.65
CA LEU A 99 22.87 14.97 18.26
C LEU A 99 22.83 16.34 17.57
N SER A 100 23.74 16.61 16.63
CA SER A 100 23.77 17.81 15.81
C SER A 100 23.46 17.49 14.35
N LEU A 101 23.19 18.53 13.56
CA LEU A 101 23.02 18.37 12.10
C LEU A 101 24.31 17.89 11.43
N ARG A 102 25.48 18.21 11.98
CA ARG A 102 26.77 17.72 11.47
C ARG A 102 26.93 16.23 11.72
N ASP A 103 26.54 15.75 12.90
CA ASP A 103 26.60 14.32 13.20
C ASP A 103 25.70 13.50 12.26
N LEU A 104 24.55 14.05 11.87
CA LEU A 104 23.68 13.43 10.85
C LEU A 104 24.32 13.43 9.46
N ASP A 105 24.94 14.55 9.06
CA ASP A 105 25.61 14.67 7.75
C ASP A 105 26.82 13.72 7.65
N ASP A 106 27.62 13.66 8.71
CA ASP A 106 28.77 12.75 8.83
C ASP A 106 28.30 11.29 8.80
N LEU A 107 27.21 10.96 9.52
CA LEU A 107 26.62 9.62 9.51
C LEU A 107 26.12 9.23 8.10
N LEU A 108 25.40 10.12 7.42
CA LEU A 108 24.88 9.88 6.08
C LEU A 108 26.01 9.78 5.04
N SER A 109 27.05 10.60 5.18
CA SER A 109 28.23 10.57 4.30
C SER A 109 29.03 9.28 4.50
N ALA A 110 29.32 8.91 5.75
CA ALA A 110 29.96 7.63 6.08
C ALA A 110 29.15 6.44 5.54
N PHE A 111 27.82 6.53 5.57
CA PHE A 111 26.95 5.50 5.04
C PHE A 111 27.06 5.31 3.52
N VAL A 112 27.30 6.40 2.77
CA VAL A 112 27.47 6.37 1.31
C VAL A 112 28.88 5.90 0.93
N GLU A 113 29.89 6.32 1.69
CA GLU A 113 31.30 6.04 1.37
C GLU A 113 31.78 4.67 1.87
N ASP A 114 31.42 4.30 3.11
CA ASP A 114 31.78 3.03 3.74
C ASP A 114 30.61 2.47 4.58
N PRO A 115 29.65 1.80 3.93
CA PRO A 115 28.52 1.18 4.62
C PRO A 115 28.97 0.20 5.72
N ALA A 116 30.06 -0.53 5.51
CA ALA A 116 30.56 -1.52 6.47
C ALA A 116 31.10 -0.81 7.73
N GLY A 117 31.86 0.27 7.57
CA GLY A 117 32.32 1.13 8.66
C GLY A 117 31.19 1.79 9.43
N ALA A 118 30.07 2.11 8.76
CA ALA A 118 28.85 2.63 9.38
C ALA A 118 28.00 1.55 10.10
N GLY A 119 28.47 0.31 10.16
CA GLY A 119 27.81 -0.79 10.87
C GLY A 119 26.72 -1.52 10.06
N VAL A 120 26.69 -1.34 8.74
CA VAL A 120 25.82 -2.13 7.87
C VAL A 120 26.36 -3.55 7.78
N SER A 121 25.48 -4.53 8.02
CA SER A 121 25.85 -5.95 7.87
C SER A 121 26.30 -6.26 6.44
N ALA A 122 27.36 -7.06 6.28
CA ALA A 122 27.78 -7.57 4.97
C ALA A 122 26.71 -8.45 4.29
N ASP A 123 25.74 -8.94 5.07
CA ASP A 123 24.65 -9.80 4.63
C ASP A 123 23.49 -9.02 3.98
N VAL A 124 23.61 -7.69 3.83
CA VAL A 124 22.61 -6.90 3.09
C VAL A 124 23.21 -6.24 1.85
N ILE A 125 22.36 -6.00 0.86
CA ILE A 125 22.65 -5.20 -0.32
C ILE A 125 21.85 -3.91 -0.24
N ILE A 126 22.54 -2.78 -0.36
CA ILE A 126 21.91 -1.45 -0.43
C ILE A 126 21.63 -1.15 -1.90
N LEU A 127 20.36 -0.86 -2.22
CA LEU A 127 19.96 -0.42 -3.54
C LEU A 127 20.15 1.09 -3.71
N ASP A 128 20.25 1.56 -4.95
CA ASP A 128 20.26 3.00 -5.30
C ASP A 128 19.02 3.76 -4.77
N SER A 129 17.92 3.05 -4.50
CA SER A 129 16.70 3.59 -3.90
C SER A 129 16.80 3.79 -2.39
N GLY A 130 17.91 3.40 -1.76
CA GLY A 130 18.13 3.42 -0.31
C GLY A 130 17.54 2.22 0.45
N TYR A 131 16.84 1.31 -0.24
CA TYR A 131 16.31 0.09 0.38
C TYR A 131 17.39 -0.97 0.58
N TRP A 132 17.30 -1.70 1.68
CA TRP A 132 18.22 -2.79 2.00
C TRP A 132 17.54 -4.12 1.73
N ILE A 133 18.28 -5.03 1.11
CA ILE A 133 17.83 -6.38 0.80
C ILE A 133 18.76 -7.37 1.47
N PRO A 134 18.28 -8.22 2.40
CA PRO A 134 19.05 -9.34 2.90
C PRO A 134 19.49 -10.26 1.74
N ARG A 135 20.76 -10.68 1.74
CA ARG A 135 21.32 -11.52 0.66
C ARG A 135 20.60 -12.85 0.54
N ASP A 136 20.11 -13.40 1.65
CA ASP A 136 19.33 -14.63 1.67
C ASP A 136 17.93 -14.46 1.06
N GLU A 137 17.41 -13.24 0.97
CA GLU A 137 16.16 -12.93 0.25
C GLU A 137 16.37 -12.84 -1.27
N ILE A 138 17.62 -12.80 -1.76
CA ILE A 138 17.92 -12.69 -3.19
C ILE A 138 17.93 -14.09 -3.81
N VAL A 139 16.98 -14.32 -4.73
CA VAL A 139 16.88 -15.57 -5.50
C VAL A 139 17.77 -15.54 -6.73
N ARG A 140 17.95 -14.35 -7.31
CA ARG A 140 18.69 -14.16 -8.55
C ARG A 140 19.28 -12.76 -8.61
N GLU A 141 20.43 -12.64 -9.24
CA GLU A 141 21.03 -11.37 -9.63
C GLU A 141 21.34 -11.37 -11.13
N GLY A 142 21.39 -10.20 -11.74
CA GLY A 142 21.80 -10.06 -13.14
C GLY A 142 21.13 -8.91 -13.89
N LEU A 143 21.52 -8.76 -15.16
CA LEU A 143 21.00 -7.72 -16.04
C LEU A 143 19.52 -7.93 -16.35
N CYS A 144 18.77 -6.83 -16.36
CA CYS A 144 17.39 -6.80 -16.85
C CYS A 144 17.33 -7.37 -18.28
N ARG A 145 16.40 -8.29 -18.55
CA ARG A 145 16.25 -8.92 -19.87
C ARG A 145 15.01 -8.45 -20.63
N CYS A 146 14.42 -7.32 -20.26
CA CYS A 146 13.31 -6.79 -21.04
C CYS A 146 13.79 -6.40 -22.45
N GLU A 147 12.91 -6.57 -23.43
CA GLU A 147 13.18 -6.33 -24.86
C GLU A 147 12.80 -4.89 -25.27
N ARG A 148 12.57 -4.00 -24.31
CA ARG A 148 12.06 -2.65 -24.58
C ARG A 148 13.17 -1.67 -24.92
N ASN A 149 12.92 -0.77 -25.86
CA ASN A 149 13.84 0.29 -26.30
C ASN A 149 14.48 1.08 -25.14
N HIS A 150 13.73 1.43 -24.08
CA HIS A 150 14.29 2.11 -22.90
C HIS A 150 15.35 1.31 -22.11
N CYS A 151 15.45 0.01 -22.31
CA CYS A 151 16.49 -0.85 -21.74
C CYS A 151 17.34 -1.58 -22.80
N ALA A 152 16.84 -1.68 -24.04
CA ALA A 152 17.50 -2.31 -25.17
C ALA A 152 18.52 -1.36 -25.82
N ASP A 153 18.26 -0.04 -25.80
CA ASP A 153 19.12 0.99 -26.37
C ASP A 153 20.13 1.57 -25.37
N GLN A 154 20.20 1.02 -24.14
CA GLN A 154 21.26 1.35 -23.20
C GLN A 154 22.39 0.33 -23.31
N ASP A 155 23.60 0.80 -23.65
CA ASP A 155 24.84 0.00 -23.68
C ASP A 155 25.11 -0.75 -22.37
N LYS A 156 24.50 -0.28 -21.26
CA LYS A 156 24.56 -0.91 -19.94
C LYS A 156 23.14 -1.19 -19.45
N LYS A 157 22.66 -2.41 -19.66
CA LYS A 157 21.43 -2.89 -19.03
C LYS A 157 21.54 -2.76 -17.50
N VAL A 158 20.45 -2.40 -16.83
CA VAL A 158 20.44 -2.24 -15.36
C VAL A 158 20.67 -3.61 -14.70
N TYR A 159 21.67 -3.70 -13.83
CA TYR A 159 21.91 -4.87 -12.99
C TYR A 159 20.95 -4.86 -11.80
N CYS A 160 20.26 -5.98 -11.56
CA CYS A 160 19.15 -6.06 -10.60
C CYS A 160 19.33 -7.23 -9.65
N TYR A 161 18.74 -7.09 -8.45
CA TYR A 161 18.60 -8.14 -7.44
C TYR A 161 17.11 -8.52 -7.33
N PHE A 162 16.82 -9.81 -7.49
CA PHE A 162 15.46 -10.35 -7.54
C PHE A 162 15.14 -11.09 -6.24
N GLN A 163 14.19 -10.54 -5.46
CA GLN A 163 13.80 -11.10 -4.16
C GLN A 163 12.87 -12.31 -4.26
N LYS A 164 12.83 -13.15 -3.22
CA LYS A 164 11.87 -14.28 -3.05
C LYS A 164 10.40 -13.85 -3.11
N SER A 165 10.12 -12.62 -2.70
CA SER A 165 8.77 -12.03 -2.68
C SER A 165 8.21 -11.73 -4.09
N LEU A 166 9.07 -11.66 -5.11
CA LEU A 166 8.67 -11.43 -6.49
C LEU A 166 8.02 -12.68 -7.07
N SER A 167 7.14 -12.50 -8.05
CA SER A 167 6.55 -13.65 -8.74
C SER A 167 7.63 -14.45 -9.47
N SER A 168 7.49 -15.78 -9.46
CA SER A 168 8.42 -16.70 -10.13
C SER A 168 8.64 -16.34 -11.60
N TRP A 169 7.62 -15.77 -12.25
CA TRP A 169 7.73 -15.28 -13.62
C TRP A 169 8.64 -14.04 -13.76
N VAL A 170 8.51 -13.04 -12.89
CA VAL A 170 9.40 -11.85 -12.88
C VAL A 170 10.84 -12.28 -12.67
N ILE A 171 11.08 -13.20 -11.73
CA ILE A 171 12.41 -13.75 -11.43
C ILE A 171 12.95 -14.51 -12.65
N ALA A 172 12.15 -15.37 -13.29
CA ALA A 172 12.57 -16.16 -14.45
C ALA A 172 12.88 -15.28 -15.67
N LYS A 173 12.04 -14.27 -15.93
CA LYS A 173 12.24 -13.34 -17.04
C LYS A 173 13.31 -12.29 -16.76
N GLY A 174 13.66 -12.05 -15.49
CA GLY A 174 14.67 -11.06 -15.13
C GLY A 174 14.19 -9.65 -15.46
N LEU A 175 12.98 -9.29 -15.04
CA LEU A 175 12.39 -7.98 -15.30
C LEU A 175 12.67 -7.02 -14.15
N PHE A 176 13.23 -5.86 -14.46
CA PHE A 176 13.42 -4.78 -13.49
C PHE A 176 12.07 -4.21 -13.00
N TRP A 177 12.01 -3.67 -11.77
CA TRP A 177 10.77 -3.15 -11.18
C TRP A 177 10.08 -2.09 -12.03
N ARG A 178 10.83 -1.17 -12.65
CA ARG A 178 10.26 -0.22 -13.60
C ARG A 178 9.67 -0.88 -14.85
N CYS A 179 10.09 -2.09 -15.18
CA CYS A 179 9.60 -2.85 -16.33
C CYS A 179 8.38 -3.73 -16.00
N TYR A 180 8.14 -4.11 -14.74
CA TYR A 180 6.98 -4.93 -14.36
C TYR A 180 5.91 -4.22 -13.51
N ASP A 181 6.21 -3.06 -12.90
CA ASP A 181 5.21 -2.24 -12.18
C ASP A 181 4.39 -1.30 -13.08
N GLU A 182 4.69 -1.26 -14.39
CA GLU A 182 3.91 -0.47 -15.34
C GLU A 182 2.47 -0.98 -15.45
N VAL A 183 1.52 -0.05 -15.43
CA VAL A 183 0.10 -0.33 -15.67
C VAL A 183 -0.13 -0.48 -17.17
N VAL A 184 -0.57 -1.66 -17.58
CA VAL A 184 -0.93 -2.00 -18.96
C VAL A 184 -2.41 -2.25 -19.09
N LEU A 185 -2.96 -1.95 -20.27
CA LEU A 185 -4.29 -2.41 -20.64
C LEU A 185 -4.23 -3.90 -20.96
N CYS A 186 -5.04 -4.68 -20.29
CA CYS A 186 -5.16 -6.12 -20.51
C CYS A 186 -5.89 -6.39 -21.82
N PRO A 187 -5.29 -7.05 -22.82
CA PRO A 187 -5.99 -7.41 -24.06
C PRO A 187 -7.15 -8.40 -23.84
N ARG A 188 -7.18 -9.12 -22.71
CA ARG A 188 -8.22 -10.14 -22.43
C ARG A 188 -9.45 -9.61 -21.71
N CYS A 189 -9.29 -8.61 -20.85
CA CYS A 189 -10.39 -8.08 -20.05
C CYS A 189 -10.57 -6.56 -20.19
N SER A 190 -9.73 -5.92 -20.99
CA SER A 190 -9.69 -4.46 -21.19
C SER A 190 -9.47 -3.64 -19.91
N GLY A 191 -9.11 -4.28 -18.79
CA GLY A 191 -8.80 -3.65 -17.52
C GLY A 191 -7.33 -3.21 -17.40
N GLN A 192 -7.04 -2.32 -16.46
CA GLN A 192 -5.68 -1.88 -16.16
C GLN A 192 -5.00 -2.81 -15.14
N HIS A 193 -3.82 -3.36 -15.46
CA HIS A 193 -3.08 -4.28 -14.60
C HIS A 193 -1.60 -3.93 -14.54
N LYS A 194 -0.91 -4.21 -13.42
CA LYS A 194 0.56 -4.14 -13.38
C LYS A 194 1.16 -5.31 -14.17
N ARG A 195 2.13 -5.03 -15.04
CA ARG A 195 2.72 -5.98 -16.00
C ARG A 195 3.38 -7.24 -15.37
N GLY A 196 3.61 -7.28 -14.06
CA GLY A 196 4.09 -8.45 -13.30
C GLY A 196 3.06 -9.13 -12.38
N HIS A 197 1.85 -8.57 -12.27
CA HIS A 197 0.77 -9.19 -11.51
C HIS A 197 -0.04 -10.11 -12.41
N VAL A 198 -0.01 -11.38 -12.06
CA VAL A 198 -0.94 -12.41 -12.48
C VAL A 198 -2.33 -11.86 -12.15
N GLY A 199 -3.12 -11.48 -13.16
CA GLY A 199 -4.48 -11.02 -12.92
C GLY A 199 -5.37 -12.14 -12.35
N ARG A 200 -6.68 -11.92 -12.19
CA ARG A 200 -7.61 -12.92 -11.61
C ARG A 200 -7.30 -14.32 -12.14
N GLU A 201 -7.11 -15.26 -11.20
CA GLU A 201 -6.86 -16.66 -11.48
C GLU A 201 -7.92 -17.16 -12.47
N GLY A 202 -7.49 -17.68 -13.62
CA GLY A 202 -8.36 -18.14 -14.70
C GLY A 202 -8.66 -17.15 -15.84
N VAL A 203 -8.43 -15.84 -15.71
CA VAL A 203 -8.74 -14.84 -16.76
C VAL A 203 -7.48 -14.17 -17.30
N CYS A 204 -6.83 -13.36 -16.45
CA CYS A 204 -5.60 -12.64 -16.74
C CYS A 204 -4.40 -13.21 -15.96
N GLY A 205 -4.58 -14.35 -15.29
CA GLY A 205 -3.55 -15.03 -14.51
C GLY A 205 -2.48 -15.78 -15.33
N ARG A 206 -2.23 -15.41 -16.59
CA ARG A 206 -1.10 -15.93 -17.37
C ARG A 206 -0.22 -14.77 -17.81
N PRO A 207 1.11 -14.86 -17.65
CA PRO A 207 2.01 -13.78 -18.01
C PRO A 207 1.99 -13.46 -19.51
N TYR A 208 2.03 -12.17 -19.85
CA TYR A 208 2.12 -11.69 -21.22
C TYR A 208 3.50 -12.04 -21.80
N LEU A 209 3.55 -12.96 -22.75
CA LEU A 209 4.81 -13.45 -23.31
C LEU A 209 5.41 -12.51 -24.37
N CYS A 210 4.58 -11.79 -25.13
CA CYS A 210 4.96 -10.74 -26.08
C CYS A 210 3.71 -9.89 -26.35
N GLN A 211 3.80 -8.55 -26.29
CA GLN A 211 2.69 -7.68 -26.70
C GLN A 211 2.64 -7.43 -28.21
N GLU A 212 3.76 -7.62 -28.91
CA GLU A 212 3.86 -7.29 -30.34
C GLU A 212 3.39 -8.43 -31.26
N THR A 213 3.24 -9.65 -30.74
CA THR A 213 2.81 -10.83 -31.52
C THR A 213 1.44 -11.36 -31.12
N GLN A 214 0.67 -10.61 -30.33
CA GLN A 214 -0.71 -10.96 -29.97
C GLN A 214 -1.68 -9.91 -30.51
N SER A 215 -1.69 -9.79 -31.84
CA SER A 215 -2.90 -9.49 -32.58
C SER A 215 -3.61 -10.84 -32.79
N ASP A 216 -4.91 -10.90 -32.49
CA ASP A 216 -5.83 -12.06 -32.56
C ASP A 216 -5.34 -13.33 -33.29
#